data_AF-A0AAD9VFB6-F1
#
_entry.id   AF-A0AAD9VFB6-F1
#
_cell.length_a   1.000
_cell.length_b   1.000
_cell.length_c   1.000
_cell.angle_alpha   90.00
_cell.angle_beta   90.00
_cell.angle_gamma   90.00
#
_symmetry.space_group_name_H-M   'P 1'
#
loop_
_entity.id
_entity.type
_entity.pdbx_description
1 polymer ?
#
loop_
_entity_poly.entity_id
_entity_poly.type
_entity_poly.pdbx_seq_one_letter_code
_entity_poly.pdbx_strand_id
1 'polypeptide(L)'
;MANRNLLSLSLKIAISLFFLGLLTSVSKASEFKFALQRSAEWQFVGRKVQFNFTIAVAESTPLKVKIRLPFNRTAILRITEATYTFDSSCLTSTNNTTTLTSSASDSLYNIAMFDFGDVTRASCDNSTVIKIDFEIQVMNHAHIINGGAQWVSVGAEYKNHSVWAAQVAVQTINPASSRPDLKVEVWPDLGDQSVVANDKVDLRIRLSHSDLTTEEAVSGIITWPLPPMLLLYSWVKVARSIEFGRLKFSDTVDLKCTFTIDKHKTKRDGKIHDCTTHIDVKYNGSINSCSSVSGSNEFTNEEPATTHFKYYVKHGRIKADQITASSYAASAQPHEGRMGGKAWIPHGNLAKERHQFLEVNFLRKVQIRRISTKGAGGSFVKRFQLFYSDDGALWTPYKQGSKIKEFAANVNGNSVAQIILPLPLTAVFVRINPVNWENSIALQVEFYGCKSSDSHIPSKLKFTSHGYLLDTTRNVMYVCSISMESNDQGASWTSMYYGVVSLLAHDAVENVLYGVSLNGRAVMKSTKDHAAKFVGIPLSTWLEVKAKDTTTHAVHILKNDSAIADHTIDPKRIKNTNWGVSAKGIHFEKSSSWSLKAIWMCSNP
;
A
#
# COMPACT_ATOMS: atom_id res chain seq x y z
N MET A 1 30.42 54.30 43.70
CA MET A 1 29.94 55.38 42.81
C MET A 1 28.56 54.95 42.29
N ALA A 2 27.49 55.35 42.99
CA ALA A 2 26.51 56.36 42.51
C ALA A 2 25.81 55.90 41.21
N ASN A 3 24.59 55.33 41.19
CA ASN A 3 23.26 55.73 41.68
C ASN A 3 22.59 56.87 40.89
N ARG A 4 21.49 56.56 40.17
CA ARG A 4 20.25 57.33 39.88
C ARG A 4 19.41 56.55 38.83
N ASN A 5 18.31 55.88 39.19
CA ASN A 5 16.90 56.37 39.23
C ASN A 5 16.36 56.78 37.84
N LEU A 6 15.16 56.45 37.34
CA LEU A 6 13.95 55.73 37.78
C LEU A 6 12.96 55.71 36.56
N LEU A 7 11.84 54.96 36.69
CA LEU A 7 10.58 54.97 35.90
C LEU A 7 10.43 53.79 34.91
N SER A 8 9.78 52.69 35.33
CA SER A 8 8.31 52.41 35.29
C SER A 8 7.99 51.56 34.05
N LEU A 9 7.26 50.44 34.05
CA LEU A 9 6.12 50.00 34.86
C LEU A 9 5.94 48.48 34.60
N SER A 10 5.78 47.68 35.67
CA SER A 10 4.97 46.44 35.87
C SER A 10 4.54 45.55 34.66
N LEU A 11 4.45 44.21 34.68
CA LEU A 11 4.18 43.20 35.75
C LEU A 11 4.38 41.80 35.07
N LYS A 12 5.20 40.82 35.52
CA LYS A 12 5.02 39.85 36.65
C LYS A 12 3.66 39.12 36.60
N ILE A 13 3.44 37.79 36.73
CA ILE A 13 4.08 36.57 37.29
C ILE A 13 3.13 35.41 36.86
N ALA A 14 3.50 34.24 36.32
CA ALA A 14 4.17 33.04 36.82
C ALA A 14 3.41 32.17 37.88
N ILE A 15 3.47 30.84 37.67
CA ILE A 15 3.53 29.72 38.64
C ILE A 15 2.31 28.77 38.77
N SER A 16 2.68 27.49 38.80
CA SER A 16 1.91 26.24 38.79
C SER A 16 1.60 25.64 40.19
N LEU A 17 0.62 24.72 40.20
CA LEU A 17 0.44 23.46 40.98
C LEU A 17 -0.16 23.44 42.42
N PHE A 18 -1.24 22.63 42.51
CA PHE A 18 -1.79 21.74 43.59
C PHE A 18 -2.27 22.30 44.95
N PHE A 19 -3.56 22.07 45.28
CA PHE A 19 -4.03 21.34 46.47
C PHE A 19 -5.56 21.06 46.43
N LEU A 20 -5.98 19.93 47.01
CA LEU A 20 -7.35 19.42 47.16
C LEU A 20 -7.96 19.93 48.49
N GLY A 21 -9.26 20.29 48.54
CA GLY A 21 -10.01 20.47 49.79
C GLY A 21 -11.09 21.55 49.78
N LEU A 22 -12.36 21.11 49.89
CA LEU A 22 -13.57 21.94 49.97
C LEU A 22 -13.51 23.02 51.06
N LEU A 23 -13.88 24.25 50.71
CA LEU A 23 -14.84 25.06 51.47
C LEU A 23 -15.50 26.09 50.55
N THR A 24 -16.81 26.13 50.67
CA THR A 24 -17.80 26.81 49.84
C THR A 24 -17.52 28.29 49.59
N SER A 25 -17.35 28.65 48.32
CA SER A 25 -18.05 29.80 47.78
C SER A 25 -18.82 29.33 46.55
N VAL A 26 -20.15 29.25 46.70
CA VAL A 26 -21.06 29.06 45.57
C VAL A 26 -21.00 30.35 44.75
N SER A 27 -20.02 30.47 43.87
CA SER A 27 -20.16 31.31 42.70
C SER A 27 -20.88 30.47 41.67
N LYS A 28 -22.16 30.78 41.42
CA LYS A 28 -22.88 30.29 40.24
C LYS A 28 -22.02 30.64 39.03
N ALA A 29 -21.38 29.65 38.41
CA ALA A 29 -20.86 29.84 37.07
C ALA A 29 -22.06 29.89 36.11
N SER A 30 -22.62 31.08 35.93
CA SER A 30 -23.85 31.36 35.17
C SER A 30 -23.58 31.56 33.67
N GLU A 31 -22.66 30.80 33.08
CA GLU A 31 -22.24 31.00 31.70
C GLU A 31 -22.31 29.70 30.89
N PHE A 32 -22.73 29.83 29.64
CA PHE A 32 -22.66 28.76 28.66
C PHE A 32 -21.21 28.30 28.51
N LYS A 33 -21.00 26.98 28.53
CA LYS A 33 -19.69 26.39 28.23
C LYS A 33 -19.75 25.68 26.90
N PHE A 34 -18.78 26.01 26.06
CA PHE A 34 -18.65 25.45 24.73
C PHE A 34 -17.36 24.64 24.65
N ALA A 35 -17.40 23.46 24.04
CA ALA A 35 -16.20 22.75 23.65
C ALA A 35 -16.35 22.17 22.25
N LEU A 36 -15.33 22.41 21.41
CA LEU A 36 -15.25 21.91 20.06
C LEU A 36 -14.06 20.96 19.95
N GLN A 37 -14.30 19.75 19.48
CA GLN A 37 -13.30 18.72 19.27
C GLN A 37 -13.33 18.24 17.82
N ARG A 38 -12.19 17.73 17.34
CA ARG A 38 -12.02 17.17 15.99
C ARG A 38 -11.43 15.78 16.07
N SER A 39 -11.77 14.90 15.12
CA SER A 39 -11.23 13.53 15.06
C SER A 39 -9.78 13.45 14.57
N ALA A 40 -9.32 14.44 13.80
CA ALA A 40 -7.97 14.48 13.25
C ALA A 40 -7.44 15.92 13.18
N GLU A 41 -6.17 16.11 13.53
CA GLU A 41 -5.46 17.39 13.38
C GLU A 41 -4.97 17.64 11.95
N TRP A 42 -4.40 16.61 11.32
CA TRP A 42 -3.91 16.66 9.95
C TRP A 42 -4.86 15.92 9.03
N GLN A 43 -5.16 16.50 7.88
CA GLN A 43 -6.00 15.85 6.89
C GLN A 43 -5.56 16.12 5.44
N PHE A 44 -5.65 15.09 4.60
CA PHE A 44 -5.42 15.21 3.16
C PHE A 44 -6.60 15.90 2.48
N VAL A 45 -6.30 16.69 1.44
CA VAL A 45 -7.32 17.19 0.51
C VAL A 45 -8.20 16.03 0.01
N GLY A 46 -9.50 16.25 -0.04
CA GLY A 46 -10.53 15.27 -0.38
C GLY A 46 -11.14 14.57 0.83
N ARG A 47 -10.39 14.40 1.92
CA ARG A 47 -10.83 13.61 3.08
C ARG A 47 -11.68 14.41 4.06
N LYS A 48 -12.37 13.66 4.93
CA LYS A 48 -13.31 14.21 5.92
C LYS A 48 -12.75 14.21 7.34
N VAL A 49 -13.21 15.15 8.14
CA VAL A 49 -12.90 15.30 9.56
C VAL A 49 -14.22 15.44 10.31
N GLN A 50 -14.38 14.63 11.34
CA GLN A 50 -15.53 14.71 12.22
C GLN A 50 -15.28 15.72 13.32
N PHE A 51 -16.29 16.50 13.64
CA PHE A 51 -16.30 17.47 14.71
C PHE A 51 -17.44 17.17 15.67
N ASN A 52 -17.13 17.32 16.96
CA ASN A 52 -18.09 17.24 18.04
C ASN A 52 -18.10 18.57 18.77
N PHE A 53 -19.23 19.25 18.77
CA PHE A 53 -19.46 20.49 19.49
C PHE A 53 -20.42 20.24 20.64
N THR A 54 -20.03 20.66 21.84
CA THR A 54 -20.82 20.47 23.06
C THR A 54 -21.17 21.81 23.68
N ILE A 55 -22.43 21.94 24.10
CA ILE A 55 -22.98 23.13 24.72
C ILE A 55 -23.56 22.73 26.07
N ALA A 56 -22.93 23.16 27.16
CA ALA A 56 -23.53 23.04 28.48
C ALA A 56 -24.52 24.19 28.70
N VAL A 57 -25.80 23.86 28.88
CA VAL A 57 -26.88 24.85 29.02
C VAL A 57 -27.02 25.24 30.49
N ALA A 58 -26.72 26.50 30.81
CA ALA A 58 -26.71 26.99 32.18
C ALA A 58 -28.11 27.34 32.71
N GLU A 59 -28.99 27.85 31.85
CA GLU A 59 -30.35 28.30 32.18
C GLU A 59 -31.25 28.21 30.95
N SER A 60 -32.58 28.24 31.18
CA SER A 60 -33.56 28.21 30.09
C SER A 60 -33.45 29.46 29.20
N THR A 61 -33.24 29.27 27.90
CA THR A 61 -33.04 30.38 26.95
C THR A 61 -33.35 29.97 25.50
N PRO A 62 -33.73 30.92 24.63
CA PRO A 62 -33.70 30.69 23.20
C PRO A 62 -32.26 30.41 22.73
N LEU A 63 -32.05 29.35 21.96
CA LEU A 63 -30.72 28.94 21.49
C LEU A 63 -30.70 28.65 19.99
N LYS A 64 -29.83 29.37 19.28
CA LYS A 64 -29.46 29.09 17.90
C LYS A 64 -27.97 28.85 17.80
N VAL A 65 -27.55 27.89 16.99
CA VAL A 65 -26.15 27.58 16.76
C VAL A 65 -25.85 27.66 15.28
N LYS A 66 -24.79 28.38 14.94
CA LYS A 66 -24.34 28.55 13.56
C LYS A 66 -22.91 28.09 13.42
N ILE A 67 -22.71 27.06 12.63
CA ILE A 67 -21.39 26.62 12.18
C ILE A 67 -21.12 27.34 10.85
N ARG A 68 -20.00 28.03 10.76
CA ARG A 68 -19.58 28.72 9.52
C ARG A 68 -18.16 28.34 9.16
N LEU A 69 -18.00 27.82 7.95
CA LEU A 69 -16.70 27.47 7.39
C LEU A 69 -16.11 28.66 6.61
N PRO A 70 -14.77 28.73 6.46
CA PRO A 70 -14.11 29.72 5.62
C PRO A 70 -14.56 29.52 4.17
N PHE A 71 -15.13 30.57 3.57
CA PHE A 71 -15.50 30.57 2.15
C PHE A 71 -14.74 31.70 1.46
N ASN A 72 -13.68 31.34 0.73
CA ASN A 72 -13.22 32.10 -0.42
C ASN A 72 -13.91 31.51 -1.68
N ARG A 73 -13.92 32.23 -2.80
CA ARG A 73 -14.78 32.08 -4.00
C ARG A 73 -14.98 30.67 -4.61
N THR A 74 -14.43 29.59 -4.05
CA THR A 74 -14.64 28.18 -4.47
C THR A 74 -14.68 27.14 -3.31
N ALA A 75 -15.02 27.52 -2.06
CA ALA A 75 -15.12 26.65 -0.86
C ALA A 75 -13.90 25.74 -0.56
N ILE A 76 -13.05 26.12 0.40
CA ILE A 76 -11.93 25.28 0.87
C ILE A 76 -12.42 24.14 1.77
N LEU A 77 -13.50 24.35 2.51
CA LEU A 77 -14.12 23.36 3.38
C LEU A 77 -15.62 23.30 3.07
N ARG A 78 -16.21 22.10 3.09
CA ARG A 78 -17.66 21.91 3.03
C ARG A 78 -18.17 21.03 4.15
N ILE A 79 -19.41 21.25 4.58
CA ILE A 79 -20.15 20.42 5.53
C ILE A 79 -20.85 19.33 4.72
N THR A 80 -20.53 18.08 5.01
CA THR A 80 -21.17 16.92 4.37
C THR A 80 -22.36 16.39 5.17
N GLU A 81 -22.29 16.52 6.49
CA GLU A 81 -23.32 16.07 7.41
C GLU A 81 -23.30 16.94 8.67
N ALA A 82 -24.46 17.19 9.26
CA ALA A 82 -24.57 17.88 10.53
C ALA A 82 -25.84 17.39 11.25
N THR A 83 -25.66 16.82 12.43
CA THR A 83 -26.72 16.27 13.27
C THR A 83 -26.54 16.78 14.69
N TYR A 84 -27.55 16.58 15.53
CA TYR A 84 -27.47 16.92 16.94
C TYR A 84 -28.08 15.81 17.78
N THR A 85 -27.60 15.70 19.01
CA THR A 85 -28.20 14.90 20.07
C THR A 85 -28.28 15.75 21.32
N PHE A 86 -29.39 15.71 22.04
CA PHE A 86 -29.50 16.33 23.35
C PHE A 86 -30.28 15.43 24.29
N ASP A 87 -29.99 15.57 25.57
CA ASP A 87 -30.62 14.75 26.60
C ASP A 87 -32.05 15.26 26.88
N SER A 88 -33.03 14.62 26.25
CA SER A 88 -34.45 14.97 26.38
C SER A 88 -35.03 14.71 27.77
N SER A 89 -34.32 13.98 28.63
CA SER A 89 -34.72 13.81 30.04
C SER A 89 -34.41 15.06 30.89
N CYS A 90 -33.46 15.87 30.43
CA CYS A 90 -32.93 17.03 31.16
C CYS A 90 -33.20 18.38 30.45
N LEU A 91 -33.37 18.37 29.13
CA LEU A 91 -33.69 19.54 28.31
C LEU A 91 -34.96 19.30 27.50
N THR A 92 -35.79 20.33 27.38
CA THR A 92 -36.83 20.37 26.35
C THR A 92 -36.59 21.57 25.43
N SER A 93 -36.90 21.41 24.14
CA SER A 93 -36.76 22.45 23.12
C SER A 93 -38.09 22.66 22.42
N THR A 94 -38.41 23.91 22.08
CA THR A 94 -39.66 24.24 21.36
C THR A 94 -39.51 24.14 19.84
N ASN A 95 -38.28 24.12 19.34
CA ASN A 95 -37.95 23.86 17.94
C ASN A 95 -36.75 22.90 17.86
N ASN A 96 -36.50 22.34 16.69
CA ASN A 96 -35.48 21.29 16.48
C ASN A 96 -35.07 21.22 15.00
N THR A 97 -34.86 22.39 14.39
CA THR A 97 -34.57 22.46 12.94
C THR A 97 -33.07 22.51 12.69
N THR A 98 -32.64 21.77 11.68
CA THR A 98 -31.28 21.83 11.14
C THR A 98 -31.37 22.23 9.67
N THR A 99 -30.61 23.24 9.27
CA THR A 99 -30.56 23.71 7.88
C THR A 99 -29.13 23.84 7.41
N LEU A 100 -28.81 23.17 6.31
CA LEU A 100 -27.55 23.32 5.60
C LEU A 100 -27.74 24.30 4.44
N THR A 101 -26.86 25.29 4.33
CA THR A 101 -26.91 26.31 3.27
C THR A 101 -25.54 26.53 2.65
N SER A 102 -25.54 26.84 1.35
CA SER A 102 -24.36 27.30 0.63
C SER A 102 -24.43 28.81 0.44
N SER A 103 -23.34 29.52 0.75
CA SER A 103 -23.21 30.95 0.47
C SER A 103 -23.05 31.30 -1.00
N ALA A 104 -22.76 30.32 -1.86
CA ALA A 104 -22.63 30.51 -3.31
C ALA A 104 -23.80 29.90 -4.10
N SER A 105 -24.84 29.43 -3.41
CA SER A 105 -25.98 28.72 -4.02
C SER A 105 -25.55 27.50 -4.86
N ASP A 106 -24.41 26.91 -4.52
CA ASP A 106 -23.95 25.62 -5.03
C ASP A 106 -24.34 24.51 -4.03
N SER A 107 -24.18 23.25 -4.41
CA SER A 107 -24.41 22.10 -3.51
C SER A 107 -23.27 21.88 -2.50
N LEU A 108 -22.43 22.88 -2.26
CA LEU A 108 -21.30 22.84 -1.31
C LEU A 108 -21.65 23.62 -0.04
N TYR A 109 -22.38 22.96 0.86
CA TYR A 109 -22.81 23.59 2.11
C TYR A 109 -21.61 24.05 2.96
N ASN A 110 -21.63 25.29 3.40
CA ASN A 110 -20.58 25.89 4.24
C ASN A 110 -21.13 26.54 5.50
N ILE A 111 -22.45 26.50 5.67
CA ILE A 111 -23.16 27.00 6.84
C ILE A 111 -24.14 25.92 7.30
N ALA A 112 -24.03 25.51 8.56
CA ALA A 112 -25.05 24.73 9.24
C ALA A 112 -25.69 25.58 10.33
N MET A 113 -27.01 25.66 10.32
CA MET A 113 -27.80 26.38 11.31
C MET A 113 -28.69 25.41 12.06
N PHE A 114 -28.61 25.47 13.38
CA PHE A 114 -29.46 24.74 14.30
C PHE A 114 -30.31 25.73 15.07
N ASP A 115 -31.63 25.59 15.01
CA ASP A 115 -32.56 26.41 15.76
C ASP A 115 -33.36 25.51 16.70
N PHE A 116 -33.02 25.60 17.98
CA PHE A 116 -33.65 24.83 19.05
C PHE A 116 -34.84 25.58 19.67
N GLY A 117 -35.14 26.82 19.23
CA GLY A 117 -36.13 27.66 19.89
C GLY A 117 -35.77 27.87 21.36
N ASP A 118 -36.78 27.87 22.22
CA ASP A 118 -36.60 27.95 23.67
C ASP A 118 -36.15 26.60 24.22
N VAL A 119 -34.91 26.55 24.71
CA VAL A 119 -34.37 25.39 25.42
C VAL A 119 -34.62 25.61 26.91
N THR A 120 -35.41 24.75 27.54
CA THR A 120 -35.64 24.79 28.98
C THR A 120 -34.92 23.65 29.68
N ARG A 121 -34.29 23.96 30.81
CA ARG A 121 -33.56 22.99 31.64
C ARG A 121 -34.42 22.54 32.82
N ALA A 122 -34.65 21.23 32.91
CA ALA A 122 -35.24 20.62 34.10
C ALA A 122 -34.21 20.57 35.25
N SER A 123 -34.65 20.26 36.48
CA SER A 123 -33.80 20.19 37.68
C SER A 123 -32.84 19.00 37.65
N CYS A 124 -31.84 19.08 36.78
CA CYS A 124 -30.86 18.04 36.47
C CYS A 124 -29.44 18.57 36.69
N ASP A 125 -28.50 17.65 36.89
CA ASP A 125 -27.10 17.96 37.21
C ASP A 125 -26.41 18.82 36.15
N ASN A 126 -25.29 19.45 36.52
CA ASN A 126 -24.53 20.40 35.68
C ASN A 126 -23.89 19.80 34.41
N SER A 127 -24.17 18.54 34.07
CA SER A 127 -23.66 17.82 32.88
C SER A 127 -24.62 17.83 31.69
N THR A 128 -25.72 18.59 31.75
CA THR A 128 -26.69 18.68 30.66
C THR A 128 -26.09 19.37 29.43
N VAL A 129 -25.86 18.60 28.37
CA VAL A 129 -25.12 19.04 27.18
C VAL A 129 -25.90 18.76 25.90
N ILE A 130 -26.05 19.77 25.05
CA ILE A 130 -26.42 19.58 23.63
C ILE A 130 -25.14 19.23 22.89
N LYS A 131 -25.15 18.12 22.14
CA LYS A 131 -24.07 17.69 21.26
C LYS A 131 -24.47 17.93 19.82
N ILE A 132 -23.59 18.55 19.05
CA ILE A 132 -23.73 18.75 17.62
C ILE A 132 -22.56 18.04 16.97
N ASP A 133 -22.87 17.03 16.17
CA ASP A 133 -21.90 16.24 15.43
C ASP A 133 -21.97 16.63 13.97
N PHE A 134 -20.85 17.07 13.40
CA PHE A 134 -20.80 17.50 12.01
C PHE A 134 -19.51 17.04 11.33
N GLU A 135 -19.63 16.80 10.04
CA GLU A 135 -18.53 16.30 9.22
C GLU A 135 -18.14 17.35 8.20
N ILE A 136 -16.83 17.61 8.11
CA ILE A 136 -16.25 18.56 7.17
C ILE A 136 -15.33 17.82 6.22
N GLN A 137 -15.47 18.11 4.92
CA GLN A 137 -14.55 17.66 3.90
C GLN A 137 -13.60 18.79 3.47
N VAL A 138 -12.31 18.47 3.35
CA VAL A 138 -11.29 19.40 2.84
C VAL A 138 -11.33 19.38 1.32
N MET A 139 -11.59 20.52 0.69
CA MET A 139 -11.68 20.67 -0.76
C MET A 139 -10.32 21.05 -1.36
N ASN A 140 -10.09 20.66 -2.61
CA ASN A 140 -8.90 21.06 -3.33
C ASN A 140 -9.04 22.52 -3.72
N HIS A 141 -8.02 23.30 -3.42
CA HIS A 141 -8.02 24.72 -3.69
C HIS A 141 -6.58 25.20 -3.83
N ALA A 142 -6.35 26.13 -4.75
CA ALA A 142 -5.05 26.76 -4.96
C ALA A 142 -4.41 27.40 -3.71
N HIS A 143 -5.18 27.66 -2.65
CA HIS A 143 -4.68 28.23 -1.39
C HIS A 143 -4.35 27.17 -0.32
N ILE A 144 -4.59 25.88 -0.61
CA ILE A 144 -4.19 24.80 0.28
C ILE A 144 -2.69 24.53 0.11
N ILE A 145 -1.95 24.82 1.18
CA ILE A 145 -0.53 24.51 1.32
C ILE A 145 -0.33 23.39 2.36
N ASN A 146 0.75 22.64 2.25
CA ASN A 146 1.13 21.63 3.25
C ASN A 146 1.37 22.31 4.61
N GLY A 147 0.61 21.89 5.63
CA GLY A 147 0.63 22.49 6.97
C GLY A 147 -0.24 23.74 7.13
N GLY A 148 -0.95 24.17 6.09
CA GLY A 148 -1.89 25.29 6.17
C GLY A 148 -3.05 25.00 7.13
N ALA A 149 -3.40 25.95 7.98
CA ALA A 149 -4.48 25.83 8.96
C ALA A 149 -5.81 26.33 8.41
N GLN A 150 -6.83 25.46 8.38
CA GLN A 150 -8.19 25.79 7.94
C GLN A 150 -9.14 25.86 9.14
N TRP A 151 -9.53 27.07 9.52
CA TRP A 151 -10.28 27.31 10.75
C TRP A 151 -11.77 27.03 10.64
N VAL A 152 -12.29 26.17 11.50
CA VAL A 152 -13.72 25.89 11.65
C VAL A 152 -14.24 26.73 12.81
N SER A 153 -15.23 27.60 12.56
CA SER A 153 -15.78 28.52 13.56
C SER A 153 -17.23 28.16 13.89
N VAL A 154 -17.55 28.16 15.19
CA VAL A 154 -18.91 27.96 15.69
C VAL A 154 -19.32 29.20 16.46
N GLY A 155 -20.44 29.79 16.08
CA GLY A 155 -21.13 30.85 16.80
C GLY A 155 -22.41 30.32 17.44
N ALA A 156 -22.79 30.88 18.57
CA ALA A 156 -24.07 30.61 19.21
C ALA A 156 -24.78 31.94 19.48
N GLU A 157 -26.10 31.94 19.35
CA GLU A 157 -26.96 33.05 19.73
C GLU A 157 -27.86 32.60 20.87
N TYR A 158 -27.83 33.32 21.98
CA TYR A 158 -28.67 33.08 23.15
C TYR A 158 -29.07 34.40 23.79
N LYS A 159 -30.28 34.49 24.35
CA LYS A 159 -30.84 35.76 24.89
C LYS A 159 -30.72 36.96 23.94
N ASN A 160 -30.84 36.76 22.62
CA ASN A 160 -30.62 37.77 21.58
C ASN A 160 -29.19 38.36 21.54
N HIS A 161 -28.21 37.68 22.14
CA HIS A 161 -26.79 38.00 22.04
C HIS A 161 -26.07 36.94 21.21
N SER A 162 -25.23 37.37 20.27
CA SER A 162 -24.35 36.47 19.51
C SER A 162 -22.99 36.36 20.19
N VAL A 163 -22.51 35.14 20.39
CA VAL A 163 -21.16 34.86 20.87
C VAL A 163 -20.40 34.00 19.87
N TRP A 164 -19.10 34.25 19.78
CA TRP A 164 -18.19 33.33 19.12
C TRP A 164 -17.84 32.22 20.11
N ALA A 165 -18.37 31.03 19.88
CA ALA A 165 -18.40 29.96 20.87
C ALA A 165 -17.09 29.15 20.89
N ALA A 166 -16.58 28.78 19.71
CA ALA A 166 -15.34 28.02 19.59
C ALA A 166 -14.76 28.11 18.18
N GLN A 167 -13.45 27.87 18.07
CA GLN A 167 -12.79 27.71 16.79
C GLN A 167 -11.63 26.72 16.88
N VAL A 168 -11.51 25.85 15.88
CA VAL A 168 -10.46 24.82 15.81
C VAL A 168 -10.02 24.67 14.35
N ALA A 169 -8.70 24.62 14.08
CA ALA A 169 -8.16 24.53 12.72
C ALA A 169 -7.84 23.10 12.27
N VAL A 170 -8.17 22.69 11.06
CA VAL A 170 -7.62 21.46 10.46
C VAL A 170 -6.35 21.82 9.68
N GLN A 171 -5.24 21.13 9.93
CA GLN A 171 -4.03 21.26 9.13
C GLN A 171 -4.13 20.41 7.86
N THR A 172 -3.81 21.01 6.72
CA THR A 172 -4.01 20.35 5.42
C THR A 172 -2.73 19.77 4.86
N ILE A 173 -2.83 18.58 4.26
CA ILE A 173 -1.80 17.97 3.44
C ILE A 173 -2.28 18.00 1.99
N ASN A 174 -1.58 18.79 1.17
CA ASN A 174 -1.76 18.84 -0.27
C ASN A 174 -0.90 17.74 -0.93
N PRO A 175 -1.49 16.64 -1.41
CA PRO A 175 -0.74 15.59 -2.09
C PRO A 175 -0.15 16.12 -3.40
N ALA A 176 1.07 15.68 -3.76
CA ALA A 176 1.75 16.09 -4.99
C ALA A 176 1.05 15.65 -6.30
N SER A 177 -0.03 14.88 -6.22
CA SER A 177 -0.82 14.39 -7.35
C SER A 177 -2.29 14.71 -7.11
N SER A 178 -2.74 15.85 -7.63
CA SER A 178 -4.15 16.26 -7.69
C SER A 178 -4.84 15.55 -8.86
N ARG A 179 -5.21 14.27 -8.67
CA ARG A 179 -5.98 13.52 -9.67
C ARG A 179 -7.42 13.36 -9.18
N PRO A 180 -8.43 13.43 -10.07
CA PRO A 180 -9.80 13.14 -9.69
C PRO A 180 -9.95 11.64 -9.45
N ASP A 181 -10.58 11.29 -8.35
CA ASP A 181 -10.90 9.93 -7.98
C ASP A 181 -12.40 9.76 -8.13
N LEU A 182 -12.81 9.02 -9.15
CA LEU A 182 -14.19 8.84 -9.54
C LEU A 182 -14.71 7.52 -8.98
N LYS A 183 -15.82 7.60 -8.26
CA LYS A 183 -16.63 6.48 -7.82
C LYS A 183 -17.64 6.14 -8.90
N VAL A 184 -17.66 4.88 -9.31
CA VAL A 184 -18.75 4.32 -10.12
C VAL A 184 -19.68 3.56 -9.18
N GLU A 185 -20.96 3.55 -9.48
CA GLU A 185 -21.97 2.72 -8.84
C GLU A 185 -22.83 2.12 -9.95
N VAL A 186 -23.11 0.83 -9.88
CA VAL A 186 -23.90 0.12 -10.89
C VAL A 186 -24.92 -0.71 -10.18
N TRP A 187 -26.19 -0.65 -10.57
CA TRP A 187 -27.20 -1.53 -10.02
C TRP A 187 -28.27 -1.85 -11.07
N PRO A 188 -28.83 -3.07 -11.03
CA PRO A 188 -30.01 -3.39 -11.82
C PRO A 188 -31.23 -2.66 -11.24
N ASP A 189 -32.02 -2.05 -12.13
CA ASP A 189 -33.28 -1.39 -11.83
C ASP A 189 -34.42 -2.38 -12.13
N LEU A 190 -34.43 -3.49 -11.38
CA LEU A 190 -35.33 -4.64 -11.58
C LEU A 190 -36.34 -4.85 -10.43
N GLY A 191 -36.13 -4.22 -9.28
CA GLY A 191 -36.88 -4.52 -8.05
C GLY A 191 -36.76 -6.00 -7.63
N ASP A 192 -37.80 -6.54 -7.00
CA ASP A 192 -37.91 -7.96 -6.58
C ASP A 192 -38.42 -8.90 -7.69
N GLN A 193 -38.40 -8.47 -8.96
CA GLN A 193 -38.99 -9.24 -10.05
C GLN A 193 -38.07 -10.36 -10.55
N SER A 194 -38.63 -11.57 -10.72
CA SER A 194 -37.98 -12.67 -11.43
C SER A 194 -37.99 -12.41 -12.94
N VAL A 195 -36.83 -12.48 -13.58
CA VAL A 195 -36.68 -12.26 -15.04
C VAL A 195 -36.61 -13.59 -15.81
N VAL A 196 -37.28 -13.68 -16.95
CA VAL A 196 -37.25 -14.81 -17.89
C VAL A 196 -36.56 -14.45 -19.21
N ALA A 197 -36.33 -15.45 -20.07
CA ALA A 197 -35.74 -15.22 -21.39
C ALA A 197 -36.55 -14.19 -22.20
N ASN A 198 -35.85 -13.27 -22.87
CA ASN A 198 -36.37 -12.11 -23.60
C ASN A 198 -36.93 -10.96 -22.73
N ASP A 199 -36.96 -11.08 -21.40
CA ASP A 199 -37.30 -9.94 -20.54
C ASP A 199 -36.26 -8.83 -20.67
N LYS A 200 -36.72 -7.61 -20.36
CA LYS A 200 -35.86 -6.43 -20.35
C LYS A 200 -35.25 -6.22 -18.97
N VAL A 201 -33.97 -5.87 -18.96
CA VAL A 201 -33.21 -5.54 -17.76
C VAL A 201 -32.64 -4.14 -17.91
N ASP A 202 -33.00 -3.26 -16.99
CA ASP A 202 -32.41 -1.94 -16.87
C ASP A 202 -31.19 -1.98 -15.95
N LEU A 203 -30.06 -1.48 -16.41
CA LEU A 203 -28.86 -1.23 -15.61
C LEU A 203 -28.71 0.28 -15.44
N ARG A 204 -28.64 0.72 -14.18
CA ARG A 204 -28.30 2.09 -13.81
C ARG A 204 -26.81 2.17 -13.52
N ILE A 205 -26.17 3.19 -14.06
CA ILE A 205 -24.76 3.50 -13.80
C ILE A 205 -24.70 4.94 -13.29
N ARG A 206 -24.16 5.13 -12.09
CA ARG A 206 -23.88 6.46 -11.52
C ARG A 206 -22.38 6.66 -11.42
N LEU A 207 -21.89 7.77 -11.97
CA LEU A 207 -20.54 8.25 -11.80
C LEU A 207 -20.57 9.47 -10.88
N SER A 208 -19.72 9.48 -9.86
CA SER A 208 -19.55 10.62 -8.95
C SER A 208 -18.08 10.72 -8.52
N HIS A 209 -17.68 11.78 -7.82
CA HIS A 209 -16.37 11.79 -7.19
C HIS A 209 -16.40 10.99 -5.88
N SER A 210 -15.31 10.29 -5.59
CA SER A 210 -15.09 9.67 -4.29
C SER A 210 -14.77 10.71 -3.23
N ASP A 211 -14.87 10.32 -1.95
CA ASP A 211 -14.45 11.15 -0.82
C ASP A 211 -12.92 11.17 -0.61
N LEU A 212 -12.13 10.76 -1.61
CA LEU A 212 -10.67 10.68 -1.50
C LEU A 212 -9.99 11.90 -2.13
N THR A 213 -10.61 12.52 -3.13
CA THR A 213 -10.07 13.67 -3.85
C THR A 213 -11.20 14.60 -4.29
N THR A 214 -10.91 15.88 -4.39
CA THR A 214 -11.87 16.93 -4.80
C THR A 214 -11.46 17.61 -6.11
N GLU A 215 -10.55 16.99 -6.86
CA GLU A 215 -10.13 17.43 -8.19
C GLU A 215 -11.24 17.21 -9.22
N GLU A 216 -11.37 18.07 -10.22
CA GLU A 216 -12.33 17.93 -11.31
C GLU A 216 -11.81 16.95 -12.38
N ALA A 217 -12.71 16.17 -12.99
CA ALA A 217 -12.40 15.43 -14.22
C ALA A 217 -12.73 16.30 -15.45
N VAL A 218 -11.77 16.49 -16.35
CA VAL A 218 -11.93 17.45 -17.48
C VAL A 218 -12.89 16.94 -18.55
N SER A 219 -12.81 15.65 -18.85
CA SER A 219 -13.73 14.92 -19.72
C SER A 219 -13.42 13.43 -19.59
N GLY A 220 -14.32 12.56 -20.04
CA GLY A 220 -14.01 11.13 -20.05
C GLY A 220 -14.98 10.27 -20.82
N ILE A 221 -14.73 8.96 -20.80
CA ILE A 221 -15.49 7.93 -21.49
C ILE A 221 -15.78 6.81 -20.51
N ILE A 222 -17.05 6.50 -20.33
CA ILE A 222 -17.53 5.33 -19.60
C ILE A 222 -17.70 4.22 -20.63
N THR A 223 -17.13 3.03 -20.43
CA THR A 223 -17.25 1.86 -21.30
C THR A 223 -17.82 0.68 -20.53
N TRP A 224 -18.70 -0.12 -21.13
CA TRP A 224 -19.29 -1.29 -20.48
C TRP A 224 -19.37 -2.51 -21.42
N PRO A 225 -18.55 -3.56 -21.19
CA PRO A 225 -18.67 -4.81 -21.93
C PRO A 225 -19.88 -5.59 -21.40
N LEU A 226 -20.78 -5.96 -22.30
CA LEU A 226 -22.00 -6.69 -21.95
C LEU A 226 -21.71 -8.15 -21.56
N PRO A 227 -22.33 -8.66 -20.48
CA PRO A 227 -22.33 -10.09 -20.18
C PRO A 227 -22.85 -10.90 -21.37
N PRO A 228 -22.35 -12.13 -21.60
CA PRO A 228 -22.70 -12.92 -22.79
C PRO A 228 -24.21 -13.18 -22.97
N MET A 229 -24.97 -13.19 -21.88
CA MET A 229 -26.41 -13.46 -21.83
C MET A 229 -27.29 -12.20 -21.90
N LEU A 230 -26.69 -10.99 -21.94
CA LEU A 230 -27.43 -9.75 -22.17
C LEU A 230 -27.23 -9.30 -23.61
N LEU A 231 -28.33 -9.08 -24.31
CA LEU A 231 -28.39 -8.51 -25.66
C LEU A 231 -28.84 -7.05 -25.54
N LEU A 232 -28.26 -6.16 -26.35
CA LEU A 232 -28.70 -4.77 -26.38
C LEU A 232 -30.12 -4.69 -26.99
N TYR A 233 -31.04 -4.01 -26.32
CA TYR A 233 -32.46 -4.02 -26.73
C TYR A 233 -32.80 -3.06 -27.89
N SER A 234 -32.19 -1.88 -28.00
CA SER A 234 -32.56 -0.90 -29.03
C SER A 234 -31.65 -0.88 -30.26
N TRP A 235 -32.26 -0.99 -31.45
CA TRP A 235 -31.62 -0.77 -32.75
C TRP A 235 -31.61 0.73 -33.10
N VAL A 236 -30.73 1.50 -32.47
CA VAL A 236 -30.26 2.80 -32.97
C VAL A 236 -28.78 2.84 -32.60
N LYS A 237 -27.90 3.20 -33.55
CA LYS A 237 -26.47 3.43 -33.28
C LYS A 237 -26.31 4.14 -31.93
N VAL A 238 -25.44 3.63 -31.05
CA VAL A 238 -24.59 4.30 -30.02
C VAL A 238 -24.29 3.27 -28.92
N ALA A 239 -23.20 2.52 -29.09
CA ALA A 239 -21.88 2.72 -28.48
C ALA A 239 -21.76 1.97 -27.15
N ARG A 240 -20.78 1.06 -27.05
CA ARG A 240 -20.36 0.39 -25.80
C ARG A 240 -19.72 1.37 -24.81
N SER A 241 -19.89 2.66 -25.07
CA SER A 241 -19.24 3.76 -24.39
C SER A 241 -20.08 5.03 -24.50
N ILE A 242 -20.06 5.86 -23.46
CA ILE A 242 -20.63 7.21 -23.43
C ILE A 242 -19.53 8.16 -22.97
N GLU A 243 -19.39 9.27 -23.69
CA GLU A 243 -18.52 10.36 -23.25
C GLU A 243 -19.25 11.26 -22.26
N PHE A 244 -18.54 11.73 -21.24
CA PHE A 244 -19.00 12.78 -20.34
C PHE A 244 -18.06 14.00 -20.46
N GLY A 245 -18.65 15.19 -20.34
CA GLY A 245 -17.92 16.44 -20.34
C GLY A 245 -17.16 16.68 -19.03
N ARG A 246 -16.86 17.93 -18.71
CA ARG A 246 -16.26 18.27 -17.43
C ARG A 246 -17.18 17.84 -16.29
N LEU A 247 -16.65 17.08 -15.34
CA LEU A 247 -17.32 16.65 -14.13
C LEU A 247 -16.69 17.37 -12.94
N LYS A 248 -17.42 18.31 -12.34
CA LYS A 248 -16.98 18.93 -11.09
C LYS A 248 -17.18 17.97 -9.93
N PHE A 249 -16.51 18.25 -8.81
CA PHE A 249 -16.58 17.39 -7.63
C PHE A 249 -18.01 17.06 -7.17
N SER A 250 -18.91 18.04 -7.19
CA SER A 250 -20.32 17.90 -6.77
C SER A 250 -21.21 17.22 -7.81
N ASP A 251 -20.72 17.05 -9.04
CA ASP A 251 -21.55 16.59 -10.15
C ASP A 251 -21.69 15.07 -10.13
N THR A 252 -22.83 14.60 -10.61
CA THR A 252 -23.08 13.17 -10.85
C THR A 252 -23.49 12.96 -12.30
N VAL A 253 -23.03 11.87 -12.90
CA VAL A 253 -23.54 11.37 -14.18
C VAL A 253 -24.40 10.15 -13.90
N ASP A 254 -25.68 10.21 -14.23
CA ASP A 254 -26.61 9.09 -14.08
C ASP A 254 -27.04 8.58 -15.45
N LEU A 255 -26.73 7.32 -15.74
CA LEU A 255 -27.04 6.64 -16.99
C LEU A 255 -28.01 5.48 -16.75
N LYS A 256 -28.87 5.22 -17.73
CA LYS A 256 -29.77 4.06 -17.77
C LYS A 256 -29.59 3.32 -19.09
N CYS A 257 -29.32 2.02 -19.02
CA CYS A 257 -29.16 1.17 -20.19
C CYS A 257 -30.11 -0.03 -20.11
N THR A 258 -30.87 -0.31 -21.17
CA THR A 258 -31.83 -1.42 -21.23
C THR A 258 -31.31 -2.56 -22.11
N PHE A 259 -31.35 -3.78 -21.59
CA PHE A 259 -30.90 -5.02 -22.24
C PHE A 259 -32.03 -6.04 -22.31
N THR A 260 -31.92 -7.05 -23.18
CA THR A 260 -32.76 -8.26 -23.16
C THR A 260 -31.95 -9.49 -22.79
N ILE A 261 -32.61 -10.49 -22.19
CA ILE A 261 -31.97 -11.76 -21.84
C ILE A 261 -31.95 -12.71 -23.05
N ASP A 262 -30.74 -13.15 -23.44
CA ASP A 262 -30.53 -14.11 -24.52
C ASP A 262 -31.10 -15.49 -24.17
N LYS A 263 -32.20 -15.88 -24.83
CA LYS A 263 -32.88 -17.17 -24.63
C LYS A 263 -31.98 -18.40 -24.87
N HIS A 264 -30.87 -18.25 -25.58
CA HIS A 264 -29.95 -19.35 -25.88
C HIS A 264 -28.82 -19.49 -24.85
N LYS A 265 -28.71 -18.55 -23.91
CA LYS A 265 -27.67 -18.52 -22.88
C LYS A 265 -28.24 -18.47 -21.46
N THR A 266 -29.51 -18.84 -21.30
CA THR A 266 -30.16 -19.03 -20.01
C THR A 266 -29.89 -20.42 -19.43
N LYS A 267 -29.82 -20.53 -18.10
CA LYS A 267 -29.76 -21.76 -17.32
C LYS A 267 -31.18 -22.34 -17.25
N ARG A 268 -31.27 -23.61 -16.87
CA ARG A 268 -32.55 -24.27 -16.60
C ARG A 268 -33.32 -23.56 -15.48
N ASP A 269 -34.65 -23.64 -15.54
CA ASP A 269 -35.56 -23.01 -14.59
C ASP A 269 -35.19 -23.31 -13.13
N GLY A 270 -35.33 -22.29 -12.28
CA GLY A 270 -35.00 -22.35 -10.86
C GLY A 270 -33.50 -22.27 -10.52
N LYS A 271 -32.61 -22.04 -11.51
CA LYS A 271 -31.18 -21.80 -11.28
C LYS A 271 -30.83 -20.31 -11.32
N ILE A 272 -30.08 -19.85 -10.30
CA ILE A 272 -29.59 -18.47 -10.21
C ILE A 272 -28.56 -18.19 -11.31
N HIS A 273 -28.74 -17.07 -12.00
CA HIS A 273 -27.80 -16.52 -12.96
C HIS A 273 -26.87 -15.49 -12.31
N ASP A 274 -25.59 -15.84 -12.15
CA ASP A 274 -24.57 -14.89 -11.74
C ASP A 274 -24.07 -14.14 -12.98
N CYS A 275 -24.40 -12.85 -13.08
CA CYS A 275 -23.93 -11.96 -14.14
C CYS A 275 -22.98 -10.91 -13.57
N THR A 276 -21.90 -10.60 -14.27
CA THR A 276 -21.00 -9.51 -13.88
C THR A 276 -20.69 -8.68 -15.11
N THR A 277 -20.95 -7.38 -15.00
CA THR A 277 -20.55 -6.36 -15.97
C THR A 277 -19.45 -5.51 -15.37
N HIS A 278 -18.54 -5.00 -16.20
CA HIS A 278 -17.46 -4.12 -15.77
C HIS A 278 -17.75 -2.73 -16.34
N ILE A 279 -17.51 -1.67 -15.57
CA ILE A 279 -17.58 -0.32 -16.08
C ILE A 279 -16.18 0.27 -16.03
N ASP A 280 -15.63 0.54 -17.19
CA ASP A 280 -14.34 1.22 -17.32
C ASP A 280 -14.59 2.71 -17.46
N VAL A 281 -13.95 3.52 -16.61
CA VAL A 281 -13.98 4.97 -16.74
C VAL A 281 -12.60 5.44 -17.14
N LYS A 282 -12.55 6.14 -18.26
CA LYS A 282 -11.36 6.85 -18.74
C LYS A 282 -11.64 8.33 -18.64
N TYR A 283 -10.67 9.13 -18.22
CA TYR A 283 -10.83 10.59 -18.23
C TYR A 283 -9.52 11.31 -18.54
N ASN A 284 -9.64 12.50 -19.11
CA ASN A 284 -8.53 13.39 -19.43
C ASN A 284 -8.33 14.39 -18.28
N GLY A 285 -7.07 14.76 -17.99
CA GLY A 285 -6.74 15.66 -16.87
C GLY A 285 -5.48 15.31 -16.07
N SER A 286 -4.81 14.18 -16.34
CA SER A 286 -3.54 13.86 -15.69
C SER A 286 -2.36 14.38 -16.51
N ILE A 287 -1.62 15.38 -16.00
CA ILE A 287 -0.22 15.52 -16.38
C ILE A 287 0.58 14.55 -15.49
N ASN A 288 1.10 13.51 -16.16
CA ASN A 288 2.23 12.64 -15.82
C ASN A 288 2.23 11.90 -14.47
N SER A 289 1.91 10.61 -14.51
CA SER A 289 2.91 9.57 -14.22
C SER A 289 2.38 8.16 -14.53
N CYS A 290 3.12 7.51 -15.43
CA CYS A 290 3.11 6.10 -15.87
C CYS A 290 1.84 5.65 -16.62
N SER A 291 1.65 5.99 -17.90
CA SER A 291 2.53 5.55 -19.00
C SER A 291 2.50 6.50 -20.21
N SER A 292 3.65 7.03 -20.60
CA SER A 292 3.91 7.47 -21.98
C SER A 292 5.10 6.70 -22.54
N VAL A 293 4.83 5.66 -23.31
CA VAL A 293 5.66 5.32 -24.47
C VAL A 293 4.68 5.07 -25.62
N SER A 294 4.63 6.07 -26.50
CA SER A 294 4.04 6.12 -27.85
C SER A 294 2.59 5.62 -28.03
N GLY A 295 1.65 6.58 -28.06
CA GLY A 295 0.55 6.52 -29.03
C GLY A 295 -0.85 6.20 -28.54
N SER A 296 -1.33 6.76 -27.43
CA SER A 296 -2.71 7.29 -27.28
C SER A 296 -2.92 7.85 -25.86
N ASN A 297 -3.62 8.98 -25.77
CA ASN A 297 -3.90 9.72 -24.55
C ASN A 297 -5.13 9.14 -23.82
N GLU A 298 -5.02 8.04 -23.08
CA GLU A 298 -6.12 7.53 -22.24
C GLU A 298 -5.61 6.77 -21.00
N PHE A 299 -6.09 7.13 -19.80
CA PHE A 299 -5.93 6.34 -18.57
C PHE A 299 -7.21 5.57 -18.28
N THR A 300 -7.11 4.26 -18.05
CA THR A 300 -8.16 3.39 -17.50
C THR A 300 -8.04 3.32 -15.97
N ASN A 301 -9.08 3.71 -15.23
CA ASN A 301 -9.23 3.26 -13.85
C ASN A 301 -9.65 1.78 -13.88
N GLU A 302 -8.73 0.88 -13.53
CA GLU A 302 -9.07 -0.52 -13.21
C GLU A 302 -9.49 -0.62 -11.74
N GLU A 303 -10.72 -0.25 -11.40
CA GLU A 303 -11.52 -0.95 -10.37
C GLU A 303 -13.01 -0.87 -10.75
N PRO A 304 -13.67 -2.01 -11.07
CA PRO A 304 -15.10 -2.03 -11.36
C PRO A 304 -15.91 -1.83 -10.07
N ALA A 305 -16.85 -0.89 -10.09
CA ALA A 305 -17.89 -0.82 -9.08
C ALA A 305 -18.75 -2.08 -9.14
N THR A 306 -18.65 -2.94 -8.13
CA THR A 306 -19.50 -4.12 -7.98
C THR A 306 -20.36 -3.97 -6.73
N THR A 307 -21.68 -4.04 -6.88
CA THR A 307 -22.54 -4.60 -5.83
C THR A 307 -22.25 -6.11 -5.79
N HIS A 308 -22.38 -6.74 -4.63
CA HIS A 308 -21.77 -8.04 -4.33
C HIS A 308 -22.10 -9.17 -5.33
N PHE A 309 -21.19 -9.47 -6.25
CA PHE A 309 -20.76 -10.83 -6.62
C PHE A 309 -19.29 -10.79 -7.06
N LYS A 310 -18.47 -11.73 -6.57
CA LYS A 310 -17.02 -11.79 -6.84
C LYS A 310 -16.74 -12.47 -8.18
N TYR A 311 -16.00 -11.82 -9.07
CA TYR A 311 -14.83 -12.46 -9.69
C TYR A 311 -13.81 -11.45 -10.24
N TYR A 312 -12.62 -12.01 -10.46
CA TYR A 312 -11.36 -11.37 -10.76
C TYR A 312 -11.17 -11.11 -12.25
N VAL A 313 -10.50 -10.00 -12.56
CA VAL A 313 -9.99 -9.70 -13.90
C VAL A 313 -9.15 -10.86 -14.41
N LYS A 314 -9.55 -11.39 -15.57
CA LYS A 314 -8.71 -12.29 -16.36
C LYS A 314 -7.67 -11.42 -17.06
N HIS A 315 -6.40 -11.48 -16.65
CA HIS A 315 -5.28 -11.98 -17.46
C HIS A 315 -3.91 -11.71 -16.84
N GLY A 316 -3.31 -12.80 -16.38
CA GLY A 316 -1.99 -12.86 -15.77
C GLY A 316 -2.07 -13.57 -14.42
N ARG A 317 -2.71 -14.75 -14.36
CA ARG A 317 -2.64 -15.59 -13.17
C ARG A 317 -1.16 -15.76 -12.84
N ILE A 318 -0.73 -15.13 -11.74
CA ILE A 318 0.50 -15.51 -11.06
C ILE A 318 0.38 -17.03 -10.93
N LYS A 319 1.28 -17.79 -11.52
CA LYS A 319 1.24 -19.26 -11.48
C LYS A 319 1.76 -19.74 -10.11
N ALA A 320 1.53 -21.01 -9.77
CA ALA A 320 1.91 -21.53 -8.45
C ALA A 320 3.42 -21.42 -8.20
N ASP A 321 4.24 -21.64 -9.22
CA ASP A 321 5.71 -21.49 -9.24
C ASP A 321 6.19 -20.05 -9.04
N GLN A 322 5.34 -19.06 -9.29
CA GLN A 322 5.63 -17.65 -9.05
C GLN A 322 5.38 -17.23 -7.59
N ILE A 323 4.87 -18.13 -6.73
CA ILE A 323 4.68 -17.89 -5.31
C ILE A 323 5.58 -18.86 -4.54
N THR A 324 6.51 -18.30 -3.78
CA THR A 324 7.48 -19.05 -2.97
C THR A 324 7.42 -18.57 -1.53
N ALA A 325 8.04 -19.29 -0.61
CA ALA A 325 8.11 -18.89 0.79
C ALA A 325 9.40 -19.37 1.43
N SER A 326 9.72 -18.83 2.60
CA SER A 326 10.85 -19.27 3.43
C SER A 326 10.74 -20.73 3.88
N SER A 327 9.54 -21.18 4.22
CA SER A 327 9.19 -22.55 4.59
C SER A 327 7.68 -22.76 4.44
N TYR A 328 7.19 -24.00 4.46
CA TYR A 328 5.76 -24.28 4.43
C TYR A 328 5.40 -25.65 5.01
N ALA A 329 4.22 -25.78 5.60
CA ALA A 329 3.64 -27.07 5.94
C ALA A 329 3.11 -27.80 4.69
N ALA A 330 3.07 -29.13 4.69
CA ALA A 330 2.71 -29.94 3.53
C ALA A 330 1.34 -29.58 2.92
N SER A 331 0.35 -29.24 3.75
CA SER A 331 -1.00 -28.86 3.36
C SER A 331 -1.22 -27.35 3.17
N ALA A 332 -0.18 -26.53 3.37
CA ALA A 332 -0.24 -25.07 3.38
C ALA A 332 0.91 -24.46 2.55
N GLN A 333 1.08 -24.99 1.34
CA GLN A 333 2.11 -24.58 0.40
C GLN A 333 2.00 -23.09 0.03
N PRO A 334 3.05 -22.45 -0.49
CA PRO A 334 3.04 -21.01 -0.76
C PRO A 334 1.88 -20.55 -1.65
N HIS A 335 1.51 -21.35 -2.66
CA HIS A 335 0.40 -21.03 -3.57
C HIS A 335 -0.99 -21.07 -2.91
N GLU A 336 -1.14 -21.75 -1.77
CA GLU A 336 -2.37 -21.72 -0.95
C GLU A 336 -2.53 -20.37 -0.23
N GLY A 337 -1.46 -19.56 -0.18
CA GLY A 337 -1.47 -18.18 0.29
C GLY A 337 -2.15 -17.19 -0.66
N ARG A 338 -2.84 -17.66 -1.71
CA ARG A 338 -3.71 -16.79 -2.53
C ARG A 338 -4.99 -16.46 -1.81
N MET A 339 -5.56 -15.30 -2.12
CA MET A 339 -6.89 -14.93 -1.66
C MET A 339 -7.95 -15.96 -2.11
N GLY A 340 -8.62 -16.58 -1.15
CA GLY A 340 -9.59 -17.66 -1.38
C GLY A 340 -8.99 -19.07 -1.33
N GLY A 341 -7.68 -19.21 -1.11
CA GLY A 341 -7.02 -20.50 -0.84
C GLY A 341 -7.10 -20.92 0.63
N LYS A 342 -6.30 -21.93 1.02
CA LYS A 342 -6.23 -22.44 2.41
C LYS A 342 -5.35 -21.63 3.36
N ALA A 343 -4.66 -20.61 2.84
CA ALA A 343 -3.54 -19.89 3.46
C ALA A 343 -2.20 -20.64 3.40
N TRP A 344 -1.13 -19.86 3.24
CA TRP A 344 0.23 -20.31 3.46
C TRP A 344 0.53 -20.31 4.97
N ILE A 345 1.17 -21.38 5.44
CA ILE A 345 1.59 -21.55 6.84
C ILE A 345 3.03 -22.08 6.83
N PRO A 346 3.99 -21.44 7.53
CA PRO A 346 5.36 -21.94 7.65
C PRO A 346 5.44 -23.32 8.30
N HIS A 347 6.56 -24.03 8.12
CA HIS A 347 6.69 -25.40 8.58
C HIS A 347 6.85 -25.51 10.12
N GLY A 348 5.97 -26.27 10.78
CA GLY A 348 6.10 -26.61 12.20
C GLY A 348 6.25 -25.36 13.11
N ASN A 349 7.29 -25.36 13.95
CA ASN A 349 7.55 -24.25 14.88
C ASN A 349 7.92 -22.93 14.19
N LEU A 350 8.36 -22.96 12.93
CA LEU A 350 8.66 -21.74 12.16
C LEU A 350 7.42 -20.86 11.96
N ALA A 351 6.20 -21.43 12.09
CA ALA A 351 4.95 -20.67 12.06
C ALA A 351 4.80 -19.68 13.22
N LYS A 352 5.75 -19.67 14.18
CA LYS A 352 5.83 -18.72 15.30
C LYS A 352 7.15 -17.95 15.33
N GLU A 353 7.82 -17.75 14.19
CA GLU A 353 9.10 -17.04 14.10
C GLU A 353 9.07 -15.85 13.13
N ARG A 354 9.84 -14.78 13.44
CA ARG A 354 9.82 -13.49 12.72
C ARG A 354 10.65 -13.45 11.42
N HIS A 355 11.23 -14.57 11.00
CA HIS A 355 12.08 -14.66 9.80
C HIS A 355 11.41 -15.39 8.63
N GLN A 356 10.10 -15.57 8.72
CA GLN A 356 9.32 -16.16 7.65
C GLN A 356 8.86 -15.11 6.65
N PHE A 357 8.70 -15.50 5.39
CA PHE A 357 8.16 -14.63 4.35
C PHE A 357 7.39 -15.41 3.30
N LEU A 358 6.38 -14.76 2.72
CA LEU A 358 5.71 -15.18 1.49
C LEU A 358 6.16 -14.24 0.38
N GLU A 359 6.64 -14.82 -0.72
CA GLU A 359 7.22 -14.11 -1.85
C GLU A 359 6.39 -14.32 -3.11
N VAL A 360 6.25 -13.24 -3.88
CA VAL A 360 5.56 -13.24 -5.17
C VAL A 360 6.47 -12.65 -6.24
N ASN A 361 6.68 -13.42 -7.31
CA ASN A 361 7.38 -13.00 -8.51
C ASN A 361 6.38 -12.63 -9.61
N PHE A 362 6.28 -11.34 -9.94
CA PHE A 362 5.35 -10.85 -10.97
C PHE A 362 5.86 -11.08 -12.39
N LEU A 363 7.08 -11.60 -12.57
CA LEU A 363 7.82 -11.83 -13.82
C LEU A 363 8.12 -10.58 -14.65
N ARG A 364 7.55 -9.43 -14.29
CA ARG A 364 7.76 -8.12 -14.89
C ARG A 364 7.62 -7.06 -13.82
N LYS A 365 8.12 -5.85 -14.10
CA LYS A 365 8.03 -4.74 -13.18
C LYS A 365 6.57 -4.27 -13.09
N VAL A 366 6.04 -4.25 -11.88
CA VAL A 366 4.67 -3.81 -11.57
C VAL A 366 4.72 -2.68 -10.56
N GLN A 367 3.69 -1.83 -10.55
CA GLN A 367 3.49 -0.81 -9.53
C GLN A 367 2.27 -1.20 -8.68
N ILE A 368 2.53 -1.56 -7.43
CA ILE A 368 1.54 -1.98 -6.43
C ILE A 368 1.11 -0.78 -5.61
N ARG A 369 -0.19 -0.67 -5.33
CA ARG A 369 -0.79 0.44 -4.58
C ARG A 369 -1.60 -0.02 -3.37
N ARG A 370 -2.13 -1.24 -3.42
CA ARG A 370 -2.91 -1.82 -2.34
C ARG A 370 -2.63 -3.31 -2.23
N ILE A 371 -2.73 -3.83 -1.01
CA ILE A 371 -2.58 -5.25 -0.68
C ILE A 371 -3.79 -5.63 0.14
N SER A 372 -4.36 -6.81 -0.11
CA SER A 372 -5.35 -7.41 0.78
C SER A 372 -4.75 -8.62 1.48
N THR A 373 -5.03 -8.81 2.76
CA THR A 373 -4.59 -9.98 3.52
C THR A 373 -5.73 -10.66 4.26
N LYS A 374 -5.65 -11.97 4.44
CA LYS A 374 -6.58 -12.77 5.25
C LYS A 374 -5.83 -13.89 5.97
N GLY A 375 -6.32 -14.32 7.12
CA GLY A 375 -5.78 -15.49 7.83
C GLY A 375 -6.47 -16.80 7.48
N ALA A 376 -6.41 -17.76 8.42
CA ALA A 376 -7.17 -19.00 8.35
C ALA A 376 -7.70 -19.37 9.74
N GLY A 377 -9.03 -19.34 9.91
CA GLY A 377 -9.67 -19.66 11.19
C GLY A 377 -9.20 -18.75 12.32
N GLY A 378 -8.60 -19.34 13.36
CA GLY A 378 -8.04 -18.61 14.51
C GLY A 378 -6.62 -18.07 14.30
N SER A 379 -5.92 -18.43 13.21
CA SER A 379 -4.54 -18.01 12.97
C SER A 379 -4.47 -16.92 11.90
N PHE A 380 -3.76 -15.82 12.17
CA PHE A 380 -3.66 -14.71 11.21
C PHE A 380 -2.50 -13.75 11.53
N VAL A 381 -2.00 -13.08 10.51
CA VAL A 381 -0.98 -12.02 10.65
C VAL A 381 -1.64 -10.71 11.08
N LYS A 382 -1.18 -10.14 12.21
CA LYS A 382 -1.63 -8.84 12.74
C LYS A 382 -0.84 -7.67 12.15
N ARG A 383 0.46 -7.86 11.93
CA ARG A 383 1.35 -6.85 11.33
C ARG A 383 2.41 -7.50 10.44
N PHE A 384 2.77 -6.84 9.35
CA PHE A 384 3.85 -7.26 8.45
C PHE A 384 4.69 -6.08 7.97
N GLN A 385 5.89 -6.40 7.50
CA GLN A 385 6.77 -5.50 6.74
C GLN A 385 6.81 -5.94 5.27
N LEU A 386 7.04 -4.99 4.37
CA LEU A 386 7.20 -5.27 2.94
C LEU A 386 8.66 -5.12 2.54
N PHE A 387 9.11 -6.06 1.72
CA PHE A 387 10.39 -6.00 1.02
C PHE A 387 10.14 -6.21 -0.47
N TYR A 388 10.93 -5.56 -1.31
CA TYR A 388 10.74 -5.61 -2.75
C TYR A 388 12.08 -5.68 -3.47
N SER A 389 12.06 -6.22 -4.68
CA SER A 389 13.27 -6.43 -5.48
C SER A 389 12.95 -6.43 -6.97
N ASP A 390 13.92 -6.02 -7.79
CA ASP A 390 13.86 -6.18 -9.24
C ASP A 390 14.57 -7.46 -9.72
N ASP A 391 15.48 -8.01 -8.90
CA ASP A 391 16.33 -9.17 -9.24
C ASP A 391 16.02 -10.42 -8.40
N GLY A 392 15.25 -10.32 -7.33
CA GLY A 392 14.89 -11.41 -6.41
C GLY A 392 15.99 -11.77 -5.38
N ALA A 393 17.10 -11.04 -5.35
CA ALA A 393 18.26 -11.29 -4.49
C ALA A 393 18.63 -10.08 -3.62
N LEU A 394 18.62 -8.87 -4.20
CA LEU A 394 18.75 -7.61 -3.46
C LEU A 394 17.37 -7.14 -3.04
N TRP A 395 17.11 -7.18 -1.74
CA TRP A 395 15.81 -6.83 -1.16
C TRP A 395 15.86 -5.47 -0.50
N THR A 396 15.02 -4.56 -0.98
CA THR A 396 14.86 -3.23 -0.40
C THR A 396 13.65 -3.23 0.53
N PRO A 397 13.78 -2.79 1.80
CA PRO A 397 12.63 -2.62 2.67
C PRO A 397 11.76 -1.45 2.18
N TYR A 398 10.45 -1.61 2.24
CA TYR A 398 9.53 -0.50 2.07
C TYR A 398 9.60 0.44 3.28
N LYS A 399 9.86 1.73 3.06
CA LYS A 399 10.04 2.72 4.11
C LYS A 399 8.99 3.82 4.06
N GLN A 400 8.68 4.38 5.22
CA GLN A 400 7.98 5.66 5.36
C GLN A 400 8.94 6.63 6.04
N GLY A 401 9.49 7.58 5.26
CA GLY A 401 10.64 8.36 5.70
C GLY A 401 11.88 7.47 5.86
N SER A 402 12.59 7.58 6.98
CA SER A 402 13.80 6.80 7.27
C SER A 402 13.55 5.41 7.88
N LYS A 403 12.32 5.14 8.36
CA LYS A 403 11.97 3.90 9.07
C LYS A 403 11.31 2.88 8.14
N ILE A 404 11.59 1.60 8.36
CA ILE A 404 10.87 0.49 7.72
C ILE A 404 9.41 0.57 8.16
N LYS A 405 8.49 0.53 7.19
CA LYS A 405 7.06 0.63 7.48
C LYS A 405 6.54 -0.72 7.95
N GLU A 406 5.93 -0.71 9.13
CA GLU A 406 5.07 -1.81 9.58
C GLU A 406 3.61 -1.50 9.24
N PHE A 407 2.97 -2.43 8.55
CA PHE A 407 1.57 -2.34 8.16
C PHE A 407 0.72 -3.12 9.16
N ALA A 408 -0.38 -2.51 9.60
CA ALA A 408 -1.45 -3.24 10.29
C ALA A 408 -2.21 -4.08 9.27
N ALA A 409 -2.50 -5.33 9.63
CA ALA A 409 -3.12 -6.33 8.76
C ALA A 409 -4.45 -6.80 9.35
N ASN A 410 -4.56 -8.07 9.71
CA ASN A 410 -5.82 -8.66 10.13
C ASN A 410 -6.08 -8.51 11.64
N VAL A 411 -7.36 -8.35 11.99
CA VAL A 411 -7.86 -8.39 13.38
C VAL A 411 -8.56 -9.71 13.73
N ASN A 412 -8.88 -10.53 12.72
CA ASN A 412 -9.35 -11.91 12.84
C ASN A 412 -8.95 -12.70 11.59
N GLY A 413 -9.02 -14.04 11.63
CA GLY A 413 -8.59 -14.89 10.50
C GLY A 413 -9.60 -15.06 9.37
N ASN A 414 -10.83 -14.54 9.51
CA ASN A 414 -11.90 -14.76 8.54
C ASN A 414 -12.18 -13.55 7.63
N SER A 415 -11.92 -12.33 8.12
CA SER A 415 -12.11 -11.10 7.36
C SER A 415 -10.91 -10.78 6.48
N VAL A 416 -11.18 -10.09 5.37
CA VAL A 416 -10.14 -9.54 4.50
C VAL A 416 -9.77 -8.15 5.03
N ALA A 417 -8.49 -7.93 5.32
CA ALA A 417 -7.94 -6.62 5.64
C ALA A 417 -7.42 -5.98 4.35
N GLN A 418 -7.69 -4.70 4.15
CA GLN A 418 -7.18 -3.92 3.02
C GLN A 418 -6.12 -2.94 3.52
N ILE A 419 -4.96 -2.96 2.87
CA ILE A 419 -3.78 -2.17 3.22
C ILE A 419 -3.42 -1.31 2.02
N ILE A 420 -3.64 -0.01 2.12
CA ILE A 420 -3.24 0.96 1.11
C ILE A 420 -1.78 1.35 1.36
N LEU A 421 -0.95 1.30 0.33
CA LEU A 421 0.45 1.73 0.41
C LEU A 421 0.51 3.27 0.35
N PRO A 422 1.11 3.96 1.34
CA PRO A 422 1.21 5.42 1.32
C PRO A 422 1.90 5.97 0.06
N LEU A 423 2.89 5.24 -0.43
CA LEU A 423 3.57 5.44 -1.71
C LEU A 423 3.46 4.17 -2.55
N PRO A 424 3.19 4.25 -3.86
CA PRO A 424 3.20 3.08 -4.73
C PRO A 424 4.55 2.37 -4.70
N LEU A 425 4.51 1.03 -4.68
CA LEU A 425 5.69 0.17 -4.68
C LEU A 425 5.95 -0.35 -6.10
N THR A 426 7.06 0.01 -6.71
CA THR A 426 7.44 -0.50 -8.05
C THR A 426 8.52 -1.57 -7.93
N ALA A 427 8.23 -2.80 -8.36
CA ALA A 427 9.15 -3.95 -8.26
C ALA A 427 8.78 -5.12 -9.18
N VAL A 428 9.68 -6.10 -9.34
CA VAL A 428 9.40 -7.41 -9.99
C VAL A 428 9.01 -8.47 -8.96
N PHE A 429 9.60 -8.42 -7.77
CA PHE A 429 9.37 -9.35 -6.66
C PHE A 429 8.92 -8.58 -5.42
N VAL A 430 8.00 -9.15 -4.66
CA VAL A 430 7.56 -8.61 -3.38
C VAL A 430 7.48 -9.71 -2.34
N ARG A 431 7.95 -9.40 -1.13
CA ARG A 431 7.89 -10.23 0.07
C ARG A 431 7.01 -9.58 1.12
N ILE A 432 6.14 -10.40 1.71
CA ILE A 432 5.43 -10.08 2.94
C ILE A 432 6.12 -10.82 4.07
N ASN A 433 6.65 -10.06 5.03
CA ASN A 433 7.34 -10.58 6.21
C ASN A 433 6.47 -10.34 7.45
N PRO A 434 5.80 -11.37 8.00
CA PRO A 434 5.04 -11.24 9.24
C PRO A 434 5.94 -10.83 10.42
N VAL A 435 5.53 -9.82 11.17
CA VAL A 435 6.24 -9.37 12.39
C VAL A 435 5.44 -9.61 13.67
N ASN A 436 4.12 -9.72 13.55
CA ASN A 436 3.19 -10.01 14.63
C ASN A 436 1.98 -10.80 14.09
N TRP A 437 1.51 -11.81 14.83
CA TRP A 437 0.41 -12.71 14.46
C TRP A 437 -0.37 -13.16 15.70
N GLU A 438 -1.56 -13.71 15.47
CA GLU A 438 -2.40 -14.38 16.46
C GLU A 438 -2.30 -15.89 16.25
N ASN A 439 -2.08 -16.65 17.33
CA ASN A 439 -1.84 -18.11 17.35
C ASN A 439 -0.65 -18.61 16.51
N SER A 440 -0.67 -18.44 15.19
CA SER A 440 0.41 -18.79 14.27
C SER A 440 0.34 -17.94 12.99
N ILE A 441 1.43 -17.91 12.23
CA ILE A 441 1.45 -17.28 10.90
C ILE A 441 0.58 -18.10 9.95
N ALA A 442 -0.53 -17.50 9.53
CA ALA A 442 -1.33 -17.95 8.40
C ALA A 442 -1.69 -16.74 7.54
N LEU A 443 -1.42 -16.83 6.24
CA LEU A 443 -1.58 -15.69 5.34
C LEU A 443 -2.17 -16.10 3.98
N GLN A 444 -3.20 -15.39 3.57
CA GLN A 444 -3.68 -15.25 2.21
C GLN A 444 -3.42 -13.81 1.77
N VAL A 445 -2.98 -13.59 0.55
CA VAL A 445 -2.66 -12.28 0.00
C VAL A 445 -3.26 -12.09 -1.39
N GLU A 446 -3.64 -10.84 -1.68
CA GLU A 446 -3.86 -10.34 -3.04
C GLU A 446 -3.15 -8.99 -3.21
N PHE A 447 -2.57 -8.75 -4.38
CA PHE A 447 -1.88 -7.49 -4.71
C PHE A 447 -2.64 -6.72 -5.79
N TYR A 448 -2.77 -5.41 -5.63
CA TYR A 448 -3.51 -4.54 -6.54
C TYR A 448 -2.60 -3.43 -7.05
N GLY A 449 -2.60 -3.23 -8.36
CA GLY A 449 -1.66 -2.35 -9.04
C GLY A 449 -1.73 -2.50 -10.56
N CYS A 450 -0.74 -1.92 -11.25
CA CYS A 450 -0.65 -1.95 -12.71
C CYS A 450 0.74 -2.37 -13.20
N LYS A 451 0.88 -2.67 -14.49
CA LYS A 451 2.19 -2.92 -15.11
C LYS A 451 2.98 -1.61 -15.18
N SER A 452 4.28 -1.67 -14.90
CA SER A 452 5.18 -0.52 -15.10
C SER A 452 5.55 -0.40 -16.58
N SER A 453 5.74 0.82 -17.09
CA SER A 453 6.28 1.06 -18.45
C SER A 453 7.77 0.71 -18.56
N ASP A 454 8.45 0.67 -17.41
CA ASP A 454 9.82 0.18 -17.30
C ASP A 454 9.83 -1.35 -17.37
N SER A 455 9.94 -1.88 -18.60
CA SER A 455 9.95 -3.31 -18.89
C SER A 455 11.29 -3.99 -18.62
N HIS A 456 12.28 -3.27 -18.07
CA HIS A 456 13.61 -3.81 -17.87
C HIS A 456 13.64 -4.79 -16.69
N ILE A 457 13.40 -6.07 -16.98
CA ILE A 457 13.79 -7.17 -16.09
C ILE A 457 15.32 -7.23 -16.17
N PRO A 458 16.05 -7.19 -15.05
CA PRO A 458 17.50 -7.39 -15.08
C PRO A 458 17.81 -8.67 -15.85
N SER A 459 18.57 -8.55 -16.93
CA SER A 459 19.01 -9.70 -17.71
C SER A 459 19.84 -10.61 -16.81
N LYS A 460 19.73 -11.94 -17.01
CA LYS A 460 20.61 -12.88 -16.29
C LYS A 460 22.05 -12.46 -16.54
N LEU A 461 22.82 -12.33 -15.46
CA LEU A 461 24.25 -12.12 -15.53
C LEU A 461 24.85 -13.28 -16.33
N LYS A 462 25.78 -12.98 -17.24
CA LYS A 462 26.55 -14.01 -17.93
C LYS A 462 27.63 -14.50 -16.96
N PHE A 463 27.58 -15.78 -16.61
CA PHE A 463 28.61 -16.45 -15.79
C PHE A 463 28.82 -17.88 -16.28
N THR A 464 29.97 -18.47 -15.94
CA THR A 464 30.23 -19.90 -16.16
C THR A 464 30.11 -20.64 -14.82
N SER A 465 29.62 -21.87 -14.86
CA SER A 465 29.64 -22.79 -13.71
C SER A 465 31.02 -23.41 -13.48
N HIS A 466 31.88 -23.40 -14.51
CA HIS A 466 33.27 -23.85 -14.47
C HIS A 466 34.18 -22.68 -14.16
N GLY A 467 34.43 -22.44 -12.87
CA GLY A 467 35.29 -21.34 -12.43
C GLY A 467 36.00 -21.64 -11.13
N TYR A 468 37.25 -21.20 -11.03
CA TYR A 468 38.03 -21.26 -9.80
C TYR A 468 38.68 -19.91 -9.50
N LEU A 469 39.00 -19.69 -8.23
CA LEU A 469 39.78 -18.55 -7.78
C LEU A 469 40.87 -19.03 -6.84
N LEU A 470 42.13 -18.71 -7.14
CA LEU A 470 43.27 -19.07 -6.31
C LEU A 470 43.84 -17.80 -5.66
N ASP A 471 43.69 -17.68 -4.35
CA ASP A 471 44.41 -16.68 -3.56
C ASP A 471 45.76 -17.26 -3.13
N THR A 472 46.83 -16.89 -3.84
CA THR A 472 48.20 -17.35 -3.54
C THR A 472 48.75 -16.76 -2.24
N THR A 473 48.19 -15.65 -1.76
CA THR A 473 48.65 -14.97 -0.55
C THR A 473 48.21 -15.73 0.70
N ARG A 474 46.98 -16.26 0.68
CA ARG A 474 46.40 -17.05 1.77
C ARG A 474 46.49 -18.56 1.54
N ASN A 475 46.97 -18.97 0.37
CA ASN A 475 47.00 -20.36 -0.08
C ASN A 475 45.60 -21.02 -0.02
N VAL A 476 44.57 -20.29 -0.46
CA VAL A 476 43.17 -20.73 -0.47
C VAL A 476 42.68 -20.85 -1.91
N MET A 477 42.01 -21.95 -2.22
CA MET A 477 41.34 -22.14 -3.51
C MET A 477 39.82 -22.16 -3.32
N TYR A 478 39.13 -21.32 -4.07
CA TYR A 478 37.69 -21.29 -4.13
C TYR A 478 37.21 -21.99 -5.41
N VAL A 479 36.33 -22.97 -5.24
CA VAL A 479 35.84 -23.84 -6.31
C VAL A 479 34.35 -24.04 -6.14
N CYS A 480 33.64 -24.18 -7.25
CA CYS A 480 32.21 -24.42 -7.28
C CYS A 480 31.92 -25.93 -7.47
N SER A 481 31.50 -26.64 -6.40
CA SER A 481 31.26 -28.10 -6.40
C SER A 481 30.17 -28.53 -5.40
N ILE A 482 29.33 -29.51 -5.76
CA ILE A 482 28.27 -30.09 -4.88
C ILE A 482 28.66 -31.45 -4.27
N SER A 483 29.77 -32.05 -4.71
CA SER A 483 30.29 -33.30 -4.16
C SER A 483 31.74 -33.08 -3.76
N MET A 484 32.01 -33.15 -2.47
CA MET A 484 33.33 -32.91 -1.89
C MET A 484 33.89 -34.23 -1.37
N GLU A 485 34.95 -34.72 -2.01
CA GLU A 485 35.81 -35.74 -1.42
C GLU A 485 37.14 -35.07 -1.07
N SER A 486 37.56 -35.21 0.19
CA SER A 486 38.69 -34.46 0.70
C SER A 486 39.29 -35.10 1.92
N ASN A 487 40.53 -35.54 1.77
CA ASN A 487 41.46 -35.74 2.86
C ASN A 487 42.69 -34.95 2.47
N ASP A 488 43.17 -34.00 3.28
CA ASP A 488 44.57 -33.53 3.32
C ASP A 488 45.53 -34.05 2.22
N GLN A 489 45.59 -33.32 1.10
CA GLN A 489 45.01 -33.68 -0.22
C GLN A 489 43.55 -33.15 -0.45
N GLY A 490 43.10 -32.20 0.40
CA GLY A 490 41.78 -31.54 0.43
C GLY A 490 41.44 -30.90 1.80
N ALA A 491 42.08 -31.42 2.87
CA ALA A 491 42.20 -31.04 4.29
C ALA A 491 40.97 -30.50 5.06
N SER A 492 40.29 -29.46 4.62
CA SER A 492 38.99 -29.10 5.17
C SER A 492 38.30 -28.15 4.21
N TRP A 493 37.15 -28.57 3.70
CA TRP A 493 36.32 -27.70 2.88
C TRP A 493 35.29 -27.02 3.76
N THR A 494 35.23 -25.71 3.65
CA THR A 494 34.11 -24.96 4.18
C THR A 494 33.14 -24.73 3.03
N SER A 495 31.90 -25.20 3.18
CA SER A 495 30.86 -24.89 2.21
C SER A 495 30.61 -23.38 2.21
N MET A 496 30.55 -22.81 1.00
CA MET A 496 30.11 -21.43 0.83
C MET A 496 28.58 -21.36 0.94
N TYR A 497 28.07 -20.14 1.11
CA TYR A 497 26.63 -19.89 1.13
C TYR A 497 25.95 -20.44 -0.14
N TYR A 498 24.97 -21.35 0.06
CA TYR A 498 24.25 -22.05 -1.01
C TYR A 498 23.50 -21.13 -1.99
N GLY A 499 23.30 -19.86 -1.64
CA GLY A 499 22.68 -18.85 -2.50
C GLY A 499 23.59 -18.31 -3.61
N VAL A 500 24.85 -18.76 -3.71
CA VAL A 500 25.81 -18.34 -4.73
C VAL A 500 26.06 -19.50 -5.72
N VAL A 501 25.85 -19.26 -7.01
CA VAL A 501 26.02 -20.27 -8.07
C VAL A 501 27.33 -20.18 -8.84
N SER A 502 28.03 -19.06 -8.72
CA SER A 502 29.33 -18.86 -9.38
C SER A 502 30.11 -17.76 -8.68
N LEU A 503 31.43 -17.88 -8.64
CA LEU A 503 32.33 -16.85 -8.11
C LEU A 503 32.79 -15.94 -9.24
N LEU A 504 32.91 -14.65 -8.92
CA LEU A 504 33.35 -13.61 -9.84
C LEU A 504 34.74 -13.08 -9.48
N ALA A 505 35.00 -12.81 -8.20
CA ALA A 505 36.27 -12.26 -7.75
C ALA A 505 36.46 -12.35 -6.22
N HIS A 506 37.68 -12.06 -5.79
CA HIS A 506 38.09 -11.88 -4.40
C HIS A 506 38.85 -10.57 -4.27
N ASP A 507 38.44 -9.73 -3.31
CA ASP A 507 39.19 -8.54 -2.91
C ASP A 507 40.07 -8.93 -1.72
N ALA A 508 41.38 -9.04 -1.96
CA ALA A 508 42.33 -9.52 -0.97
C ALA A 508 42.56 -8.52 0.19
N VAL A 509 42.24 -7.23 0.00
CA VAL A 509 42.41 -6.20 1.02
C VAL A 509 41.25 -6.24 2.01
N GLU A 510 40.03 -6.27 1.50
CA GLU A 510 38.82 -6.35 2.34
C GLU A 510 38.51 -7.77 2.84
N ASN A 511 39.18 -8.76 2.26
CA ASN A 511 38.96 -10.19 2.44
C ASN A 511 37.50 -10.59 2.19
N VAL A 512 36.97 -10.27 1.01
CA VAL A 512 35.58 -10.53 0.65
C VAL A 512 35.48 -11.17 -0.72
N LEU A 513 34.54 -12.09 -0.87
CA LEU A 513 34.23 -12.76 -2.13
C LEU A 513 33.05 -12.11 -2.83
N TYR A 514 33.09 -12.10 -4.15
CA TYR A 514 32.01 -11.68 -5.02
C TYR A 514 31.55 -12.87 -5.84
N GLY A 515 30.23 -13.06 -5.92
CA GLY A 515 29.63 -14.18 -6.64
C GLY A 515 28.27 -13.82 -7.23
N VAL A 516 27.68 -14.75 -7.97
CA VAL A 516 26.36 -14.58 -8.62
C VAL A 516 25.30 -15.27 -7.79
N SER A 517 24.16 -14.60 -7.59
CA SER A 517 22.99 -15.16 -6.89
C SER A 517 22.42 -16.39 -7.58
N LEU A 518 21.77 -17.26 -6.82
CA LEU A 518 21.18 -18.53 -7.29
C LEU A 518 20.29 -18.39 -8.54
N ASN A 519 19.54 -17.29 -8.65
CA ASN A 519 18.69 -17.01 -9.81
C ASN A 519 19.43 -16.37 -11.01
N GLY A 520 20.73 -16.11 -10.87
CA GLY A 520 21.59 -15.55 -11.90
C GLY A 520 21.40 -14.05 -12.13
N ARG A 521 20.77 -13.30 -11.24
CA ARG A 521 20.33 -11.91 -11.50
C ARG A 521 21.03 -10.83 -10.69
N ALA A 522 21.75 -11.19 -9.63
CA ALA A 522 22.46 -10.21 -8.80
C ALA A 522 23.91 -10.64 -8.53
N VAL A 523 24.75 -9.63 -8.32
CA VAL A 523 26.08 -9.83 -7.74
C VAL A 523 25.93 -9.80 -6.23
N MET A 524 26.56 -10.75 -5.55
CA MET A 524 26.55 -10.88 -4.10
C MET A 524 27.96 -10.73 -3.54
N LYS A 525 28.08 -10.14 -2.35
CA LYS A 525 29.31 -9.93 -1.60
C LYS A 525 29.28 -10.73 -0.29
N SER A 526 30.34 -11.46 0.04
CA SER A 526 30.46 -12.21 1.28
C SER A 526 30.77 -11.32 2.49
N THR A 527 30.52 -11.85 3.69
CA THR A 527 31.20 -11.43 4.93
C THR A 527 32.71 -11.73 4.86
N LYS A 528 33.48 -11.11 5.76
CA LYS A 528 34.96 -11.27 5.82
C LYS A 528 35.42 -12.69 6.18
N ASP A 529 34.57 -13.44 6.88
CA ASP A 529 34.79 -14.85 7.22
C ASP A 529 34.33 -15.82 6.12
N HIS A 530 33.70 -15.29 5.06
CA HIS A 530 33.10 -16.03 3.94
C HIS A 530 31.98 -17.03 4.31
N ALA A 531 31.67 -17.19 5.60
CA ALA A 531 30.82 -18.26 6.13
C ALA A 531 29.41 -17.76 6.49
N ALA A 532 29.27 -16.53 6.98
CA ALA A 532 28.07 -16.12 7.70
C ALA A 532 26.92 -15.59 6.81
N LYS A 533 27.19 -15.00 5.62
CA LYS A 533 26.19 -14.60 4.60
C LYS A 533 26.83 -13.94 3.36
N PHE A 534 26.20 -14.15 2.19
CA PHE A 534 26.39 -13.28 1.03
C PHE A 534 25.22 -12.29 0.93
N VAL A 535 25.52 -11.02 0.67
CA VAL A 535 24.54 -9.93 0.53
C VAL A 535 24.60 -9.39 -0.89
N GLY A 536 23.44 -9.22 -1.54
CA GLY A 536 23.36 -8.59 -2.86
C GLY A 536 23.98 -7.19 -2.83
N ILE A 537 24.70 -6.82 -3.87
CA ILE A 537 25.25 -5.47 -4.05
C ILE A 537 24.73 -4.86 -5.36
N PRO A 538 24.60 -3.53 -5.44
CA PRO A 538 24.31 -2.86 -6.70
C PRO A 538 25.34 -3.18 -7.77
N LEU A 539 24.91 -3.25 -9.03
CA LEU A 539 25.81 -3.49 -10.16
C LEU A 539 26.89 -2.40 -10.29
N SER A 540 26.57 -1.14 -9.95
CA SER A 540 27.54 -0.04 -9.91
C SER A 540 28.70 -0.33 -8.95
N THR A 541 28.38 -0.78 -7.73
CA THR A 541 29.38 -1.18 -6.73
C THR A 541 30.24 -2.33 -7.24
N TRP A 542 29.66 -3.29 -7.97
CA TRP A 542 30.43 -4.37 -8.60
C TRP A 542 31.39 -3.83 -9.67
N LEU A 543 30.94 -2.91 -10.54
CA LEU A 543 31.78 -2.34 -11.58
C LEU A 543 33.00 -1.59 -11.02
N GLU A 544 32.82 -0.87 -9.91
CA GLU A 544 33.92 -0.21 -9.19
C GLU A 544 34.94 -1.21 -8.64
N VAL A 545 34.47 -2.27 -7.97
CA VAL A 545 35.35 -3.31 -7.41
C VAL A 545 36.07 -4.08 -8.51
N LYS A 546 35.37 -4.39 -9.60
CA LYS A 546 35.91 -5.11 -10.74
C LYS A 546 37.09 -4.36 -11.38
N ALA A 547 37.14 -3.04 -11.28
CA ALA A 547 38.20 -2.22 -11.84
C ALA A 547 39.43 -2.04 -10.92
N LYS A 548 39.41 -2.56 -9.68
CA LYS A 548 40.54 -2.43 -8.75
C LYS A 548 41.65 -3.45 -9.04
N ASP A 549 42.90 -3.01 -8.98
CA ASP A 549 44.08 -3.88 -9.13
C ASP A 549 44.23 -4.93 -8.02
N THR A 550 43.63 -4.69 -6.85
CA THR A 550 43.63 -5.61 -5.70
C THR A 550 42.61 -6.73 -5.82
N THR A 551 41.78 -6.70 -6.87
CA THR A 551 40.71 -7.67 -7.11
C THR A 551 41.25 -8.82 -7.96
N THR A 552 41.32 -10.01 -7.38
CA THR A 552 41.64 -11.23 -8.13
C THR A 552 40.36 -11.77 -8.77
N HIS A 553 40.33 -11.86 -10.10
CA HIS A 553 39.16 -12.38 -10.82
C HIS A 553 39.16 -13.91 -10.87
N ALA A 554 37.96 -14.49 -10.82
CA ALA A 554 37.78 -15.91 -11.07
C ALA A 554 38.20 -16.25 -12.52
N VAL A 555 38.89 -17.36 -12.68
CA VAL A 555 39.26 -17.88 -14.00
C VAL A 555 38.12 -18.78 -14.47
N HIS A 556 37.53 -18.43 -15.61
CA HIS A 556 36.42 -19.17 -16.21
C HIS A 556 36.94 -20.10 -17.30
N ILE A 557 36.49 -21.36 -17.26
CA ILE A 557 36.80 -22.37 -18.29
C ILE A 557 35.61 -22.42 -19.27
N LEU A 558 35.83 -22.06 -20.53
CA LEU A 558 34.76 -22.05 -21.53
C LEU A 558 34.40 -23.48 -21.93
N LYS A 559 33.11 -23.72 -22.23
CA LYS A 559 32.63 -25.03 -22.73
C LYS A 559 33.30 -25.47 -24.05
N ASN A 560 33.84 -24.53 -24.83
CA ASN A 560 34.60 -24.86 -26.05
C ASN A 560 36.08 -25.15 -25.79
N ASP A 561 36.64 -24.71 -24.66
CA ASP A 561 37.91 -25.26 -24.16
C ASP A 561 37.72 -26.71 -23.67
N SER A 562 36.47 -27.16 -23.54
CA SER A 562 36.07 -28.55 -23.30
C SER A 562 36.02 -29.40 -24.58
N ALA A 563 36.46 -28.89 -25.73
CA ALA A 563 36.80 -29.72 -26.90
C ALA A 563 38.10 -30.52 -26.70
N ILE A 564 38.59 -30.62 -25.47
CA ILE A 564 39.53 -31.64 -25.03
C ILE A 564 38.72 -32.67 -24.22
N ALA A 565 37.85 -33.38 -24.92
CA ALA A 565 37.29 -34.65 -24.46
C ALA A 565 38.28 -35.79 -24.78
N ASP A 566 39.57 -35.54 -24.56
CA ASP A 566 40.59 -36.58 -24.68
C ASP A 566 40.99 -36.99 -23.26
N HIS A 567 40.65 -38.22 -22.91
CA HIS A 567 40.93 -38.83 -21.61
C HIS A 567 42.44 -39.03 -21.35
N THR A 568 43.30 -38.48 -22.21
CA THR A 568 44.75 -38.66 -22.25
C THR A 568 45.54 -37.40 -21.88
N ILE A 569 44.91 -36.25 -21.63
CA ILE A 569 45.65 -34.99 -21.36
C ILE A 569 45.76 -34.69 -19.86
N ASP A 570 47.01 -34.50 -19.41
CA ASP A 570 47.33 -34.03 -18.06
C ASP A 570 46.63 -32.71 -17.72
N PRO A 571 46.11 -32.53 -16.48
CA PRO A 571 45.56 -31.25 -16.02
C PRO A 571 46.49 -30.07 -16.33
N LYS A 572 45.92 -28.98 -16.86
CA LYS A 572 46.68 -27.76 -17.12
C LYS A 572 47.08 -27.14 -15.79
N ARG A 573 48.38 -27.11 -15.51
CA ARG A 573 48.94 -26.51 -14.28
C ARG A 573 48.53 -25.04 -14.13
N ILE A 574 48.12 -24.67 -12.93
CA ILE A 574 47.77 -23.31 -12.55
C ILE A 574 49.04 -22.59 -12.11
N LYS A 575 49.63 -21.79 -13.01
CA LYS A 575 50.85 -21.00 -12.74
C LYS A 575 51.95 -21.88 -12.09
N ASN A 576 52.72 -21.33 -11.15
CA ASN A 576 53.80 -22.04 -10.43
C ASN A 576 53.28 -22.81 -9.21
N THR A 577 52.18 -23.55 -9.35
CA THR A 577 51.59 -24.32 -8.24
C THR A 577 51.47 -25.80 -8.59
N ASN A 578 51.22 -26.63 -7.57
CA ASN A 578 50.90 -28.05 -7.75
C ASN A 578 49.43 -28.27 -8.09
N TRP A 579 48.64 -27.21 -8.29
CA TRP A 579 47.25 -27.32 -8.70
C TRP A 579 47.13 -27.30 -10.22
N GLY A 580 46.14 -28.04 -10.72
CA GLY A 580 45.85 -28.16 -12.14
C GLY A 580 44.34 -28.17 -12.39
N VAL A 581 43.94 -27.78 -13.60
CA VAL A 581 42.54 -27.79 -14.01
C VAL A 581 42.33 -28.65 -15.25
N SER A 582 41.21 -29.36 -15.29
CA SER A 582 40.74 -30.05 -16.48
C SER A 582 39.22 -29.93 -16.63
N ALA A 583 38.67 -30.46 -17.73
CA ALA A 583 37.23 -30.54 -17.93
C ALA A 583 36.50 -31.34 -16.83
N LYS A 584 37.20 -32.25 -16.13
CA LYS A 584 36.63 -33.03 -15.03
C LYS A 584 36.56 -32.24 -13.71
N GLY A 585 37.49 -31.31 -13.49
CA GLY A 585 37.58 -30.63 -12.20
C GLY A 585 38.95 -30.05 -11.87
N ILE A 586 39.16 -29.81 -10.59
CA ILE A 586 40.43 -29.37 -9.99
C ILE A 586 41.25 -30.59 -9.57
N HIS A 587 42.54 -30.55 -9.86
CA HIS A 587 43.51 -31.60 -9.55
C HIS A 587 44.67 -31.06 -8.74
N PHE A 588 45.29 -31.94 -7.97
CA PHE A 588 46.54 -31.68 -7.27
C PHE A 588 47.59 -32.70 -7.68
N GLU A 589 48.77 -32.21 -8.05
CA GLU A 589 49.92 -33.02 -8.42
C GLU A 589 50.79 -33.34 -7.20
N LYS A 590 51.11 -34.62 -7.04
CA LYS A 590 52.07 -35.11 -6.05
C LYS A 590 52.96 -36.15 -6.71
N SER A 591 54.29 -35.97 -6.59
CA SER A 591 55.28 -36.89 -7.17
C SER A 591 55.05 -37.14 -8.67
N SER A 592 54.77 -36.09 -9.43
CA SER A 592 54.49 -36.15 -10.88
C SER A 592 53.25 -36.95 -11.29
N SER A 593 52.31 -37.18 -10.36
CA SER A 593 51.01 -37.79 -10.63
C SER A 593 49.87 -36.88 -10.20
N TRP A 594 48.86 -36.75 -11.06
CA TRP A 594 47.69 -35.91 -10.83
C TRP A 594 46.56 -36.66 -10.12
N SER A 595 45.96 -36.03 -9.11
CA SER A 595 44.80 -36.55 -8.38
C SER A 595 43.65 -35.55 -8.40
N LEU A 596 42.45 -36.00 -8.78
CA LEU A 596 41.24 -35.17 -8.81
C LEU A 596 40.76 -34.86 -7.39
N LYS A 597 40.54 -33.57 -7.10
CA LYS A 597 40.16 -33.07 -5.76
C LYS A 597 38.77 -32.45 -5.69
N ALA A 598 38.27 -31.89 -6.78
CA ALA A 598 36.91 -31.36 -6.83
C ALA A 598 36.38 -31.48 -8.25
N ILE A 599 35.12 -31.90 -8.40
CA ILE A 599 34.45 -31.93 -9.71
C ILE A 599 33.62 -30.67 -9.91
N TRP A 600 33.49 -30.26 -11.16
CA TRP A 600 32.59 -29.16 -11.48
C TRP A 600 31.13 -29.62 -11.37
N MET A 601 30.35 -28.99 -10.48
CA MET A 601 28.94 -29.35 -10.34
C MET A 601 28.03 -28.16 -10.01
N CYS A 602 28.51 -26.92 -10.19
CA CYS A 602 27.61 -25.79 -10.04
C CYS A 602 26.57 -25.79 -11.15
N SER A 603 25.31 -25.79 -10.72
CA SER A 603 24.14 -25.97 -11.53
C SER A 603 24.18 -25.01 -12.72
N ASN A 604 24.03 -25.55 -13.93
CA ASN A 604 23.34 -24.77 -14.94
C ASN A 604 21.91 -24.57 -14.42
N PRO A 605 21.40 -23.33 -14.33
CA PRO A 605 20.01 -23.11 -13.96
C PRO A 605 19.04 -23.75 -14.96
#